data_AF-A0A3B0S360-F1
#
_entry.id   AF-A0A3B0S360-F1
#
_cell.length_a   1.000
_cell.length_b   1.000
_cell.length_c   1.000
_cell.angle_alpha   90.00
_cell.angle_beta   90.00
_cell.angle_gamma   90.00
#
_symmetry.space_group_name_H-M   'P 1'
#
loop_
_entity.id
_entity.type
_entity.pdbx_description
1 polymer ?
#
loop_
_entity_poly.entity_id
_entity_poly.type
_entity_poly.pdbx_seq_one_letter_code
_entity_poly.pdbx_strand_id
1 'polypeptide(L)'
;MTTDFRHCKAALLAVLIVIGMGVHHDRKNAGTLTLAAGCFWCVGSDFESVPGVSEVITGFTGGDLADPTYKDVSRGMSSGLLQRHQAGADVVRA
;
A
#
# COMPACT_ATOMS: atom_id res chain seq x y z
N MET A 1 -18.87 -3.03 -54.72
CA MET A 1 -20.03 -2.87 -53.83
C MET A 1 -19.95 -3.81 -52.60
N THR A 2 -18.76 -4.04 -52.03
CA THR A 2 -18.53 -4.88 -50.82
C THR A 2 -17.69 -4.18 -49.76
N THR A 3 -17.21 -2.97 -50.07
CA THR A 3 -16.33 -2.14 -49.24
C THR A 3 -17.11 -1.51 -48.08
N ASP A 4 -18.34 -1.02 -48.30
CA ASP A 4 -19.19 -0.41 -47.26
C ASP A 4 -19.48 -1.31 -46.06
N PHE A 5 -19.81 -2.58 -46.28
CA PHE A 5 -20.20 -3.50 -45.20
C PHE A 5 -19.02 -3.84 -44.28
N ARG A 6 -17.80 -3.88 -44.82
CA ARG A 6 -16.57 -4.09 -44.04
C ARG A 6 -16.21 -2.87 -43.21
N HIS A 7 -16.45 -1.66 -43.72
CA HIS A 7 -16.20 -0.41 -42.99
C HIS A 7 -17.20 -0.21 -41.85
N CYS A 8 -18.49 -0.53 -42.05
CA CYS A 8 -19.49 -0.51 -40.96
C CYS A 8 -19.16 -1.52 -39.85
N LYS A 9 -18.75 -2.74 -40.22
CA LYS A 9 -18.42 -3.78 -39.23
C LYS A 9 -17.12 -3.48 -38.49
N ALA A 10 -16.13 -2.90 -39.18
CA ALA A 10 -14.88 -2.43 -38.57
C ALA A 10 -15.11 -1.23 -37.63
N ALA A 11 -15.97 -0.28 -38.02
CA ALA A 11 -16.33 0.84 -37.17
C ALA A 11 -17.08 0.38 -35.91
N LEU A 12 -18.03 -0.55 -36.04
CA LEU A 12 -18.74 -1.13 -34.90
C LEU A 12 -17.79 -1.83 -33.92
N LEU A 13 -16.84 -2.63 -34.43
CA LEU A 13 -15.83 -3.28 -33.60
C LEU A 13 -14.91 -2.27 -32.91
N ALA A 14 -14.45 -1.24 -33.61
CA ALA A 14 -13.63 -0.19 -33.02
C ALA A 14 -14.36 0.53 -31.88
N VAL A 15 -15.65 0.84 -32.06
CA VAL A 15 -16.48 1.46 -31.03
C VAL A 15 -16.66 0.53 -29.82
N LEU A 16 -16.90 -0.76 -30.03
CA LEU A 16 -17.01 -1.73 -28.94
C LEU A 16 -15.70 -1.89 -28.15
N ILE A 17 -14.54 -1.85 -28.82
CA ILE A 17 -13.22 -1.90 -28.16
C ILE A 17 -12.97 -0.63 -27.33
N VAL A 18 -13.29 0.55 -27.87
CA VAL A 18 -13.14 1.83 -27.16
C VAL A 18 -14.07 1.89 -25.94
N ILE A 19 -15.31 1.40 -26.07
CA ILE A 19 -16.24 1.30 -24.93
C ILE A 19 -15.70 0.31 -23.89
N GLY A 20 -15.18 -0.84 -24.31
CA GLY A 20 -14.57 -1.82 -23.41
C GLY A 20 -13.38 -1.23 -22.62
N MET A 21 -12.51 -0.46 -23.28
CA MET A 21 -11.38 0.22 -22.62
C MET A 21 -11.84 1.26 -21.58
N GLY A 22 -12.97 1.95 -21.82
CA GLY A 22 -13.51 2.94 -20.88
C GLY A 22 -14.06 2.35 -19.58
N VAL A 23 -14.48 1.08 -19.58
CA VAL A 23 -15.08 0.40 -18.41
C VAL A 23 -14.03 -0.09 -17.40
N HIS A 24 -12.76 -0.22 -17.80
CA HIS A 24 -11.69 -0.74 -16.93
C HIS A 24 -10.98 0.30 -16.06
N HIS A 25 -11.57 1.48 -15.83
CA HIS A 25 -11.00 2.45 -14.88
C HIS A 25 -11.24 2.00 -13.43
N ASP A 26 -10.45 1.02 -12.98
CA ASP A 26 -10.37 0.63 -11.57
C ASP A 26 -9.76 1.80 -10.78
N ARG A 27 -10.61 2.58 -10.11
CA ARG A 27 -10.19 3.63 -9.17
C ARG A 27 -9.62 2.91 -7.93
N LYS A 28 -8.35 2.53 -7.98
CA LYS A 28 -7.63 2.04 -6.79
C LYS A 28 -7.63 3.15 -5.73
N ASN A 29 -8.45 3.00 -4.71
CA ASN A 29 -8.50 3.94 -3.60
C ASN A 29 -7.43 3.52 -2.60
N ALA A 30 -6.33 4.28 -2.52
CA ALA A 30 -5.20 3.88 -1.70
C ALA A 30 -5.55 4.00 -0.21
N GLY A 31 -5.54 2.88 0.50
CA GLY A 31 -5.75 2.81 1.95
C GLY A 31 -4.44 2.97 2.72
N THR A 32 -4.52 3.45 3.95
CA THR A 32 -3.37 3.48 4.87
C THR A 32 -3.73 2.71 6.14
N LEU A 33 -2.84 1.83 6.57
CA LEU A 33 -2.98 0.95 7.72
C LEU A 33 -1.73 1.03 8.58
N THR A 34 -1.89 1.20 9.89
CA THR A 34 -0.78 1.20 10.85
C THR A 34 -0.79 -0.10 11.64
N LEU A 35 0.35 -0.80 11.68
CA LEU A 35 0.49 -2.12 12.29
C LEU A 35 1.61 -2.12 13.31
N ALA A 36 1.36 -2.59 14.53
CA ALA A 36 2.39 -2.81 15.56
C ALA A 36 2.58 -4.32 15.76
N ALA A 37 3.42 -4.95 14.95
CA ALA A 37 3.54 -6.41 14.86
C ALA A 37 4.92 -6.97 15.31
N GLY A 38 5.64 -6.24 16.17
CA GLY A 38 6.90 -6.71 16.77
C GLY A 38 8.13 -6.12 16.08
N CYS A 39 8.97 -6.96 15.48
CA CYS A 39 10.15 -6.49 14.76
C CYS A 39 9.73 -5.82 13.44
N PHE A 40 9.81 -4.50 13.40
CA PHE A 40 9.41 -3.70 12.24
C PHE A 40 10.19 -4.07 10.95
N TRP A 41 11.44 -4.54 11.07
CA TRP A 41 12.19 -5.03 9.90
C TRP A 41 11.59 -6.29 9.28
N CYS A 42 11.08 -7.22 10.10
CA CYS A 42 10.47 -8.45 9.59
C CYS A 42 9.13 -8.14 8.94
N VAL A 43 8.30 -7.38 9.64
CA VAL A 43 6.94 -7.03 9.21
C VAL A 43 6.98 -6.19 7.93
N GLY A 44 7.87 -5.19 7.86
CA GLY A 44 8.02 -4.37 6.66
C GLY A 44 8.40 -5.19 5.43
N SER A 45 9.37 -6.10 5.58
CA SER A 45 9.80 -7.00 4.51
C SER A 45 8.69 -7.95 4.06
N ASP A 46 7.86 -8.44 4.97
CA ASP A 46 6.74 -9.32 4.64
C ASP A 46 5.68 -8.56 3.83
N PHE A 47 5.35 -7.32 4.23
CA PHE A 47 4.30 -6.51 3.58
C PHE A 47 4.72 -5.92 2.22
N GLU A 48 6.00 -5.64 1.98
CA GLU A 48 6.48 -5.21 0.65
C GLU A 48 6.18 -6.24 -0.45
N SER A 49 6.11 -7.52 -0.09
CA SER A 49 5.82 -8.60 -1.04
C SER A 49 4.32 -8.81 -1.33
N VAL A 50 3.44 -8.13 -0.58
CA VAL A 50 1.99 -8.35 -0.65
C VAL A 50 1.40 -7.64 -1.89
N PRO A 51 0.69 -8.37 -2.78
CA PRO A 51 0.05 -7.76 -3.93
C PRO A 51 -0.98 -6.70 -3.53
N GLY A 52 -0.78 -5.47 -4.01
CA GLY A 52 -1.64 -4.33 -3.69
C GLY A 52 -1.07 -3.38 -2.65
N VAL A 53 0.05 -3.71 -2.01
CA VAL A 53 0.81 -2.76 -1.20
C VAL A 53 1.68 -1.89 -2.12
N SER A 54 1.59 -0.58 -1.97
CA SER A 54 2.37 0.41 -2.74
C SER A 54 3.57 0.93 -1.96
N GLU A 55 3.48 1.01 -0.63
CA GLU A 55 4.53 1.56 0.21
C GLU A 55 4.44 0.99 1.64
N VAL A 56 5.60 0.78 2.27
CA VAL A 56 5.70 0.45 3.69
C VAL A 56 6.70 1.38 4.36
N ILE A 57 6.28 2.09 5.41
CA ILE A 57 7.11 3.03 6.16
C ILE A 57 7.25 2.53 7.59
N THR A 58 8.49 2.36 8.04
CA THR A 58 8.81 1.94 9.42
C THR A 58 8.85 3.16 10.35
N GLY A 59 8.26 3.05 11.53
CA GLY A 59 8.20 4.15 12.50
C GLY A 59 7.88 3.69 13.92
N PHE A 60 7.53 4.64 14.77
CA PHE A 60 7.15 4.41 16.17
C PHE A 60 5.80 5.06 16.46
N THR A 61 4.95 4.40 17.23
CA THR A 61 3.63 4.92 17.61
C THR A 61 3.20 4.44 19.00
N GLY A 62 2.12 5.03 19.51
CA GLY A 62 1.43 4.57 20.73
C GLY A 62 1.92 5.16 22.05
N GLY A 63 2.89 6.08 22.06
CA GLY A 63 3.54 6.55 23.29
C GLY A 63 3.58 8.04 23.53
N ASP A 64 4.13 8.42 24.68
CA ASP A 64 4.04 9.80 25.20
C ASP A 64 5.12 10.74 24.66
N LEU A 65 6.19 10.20 24.07
CA LEU A 65 7.28 11.01 23.52
C LEU A 65 6.92 11.45 22.10
N ALA A 66 6.88 12.77 21.89
CA ALA A 66 6.73 13.37 20.57
C ALA A 66 7.99 13.13 19.73
N ASP A 67 7.83 12.66 18.49
CA ASP A 67 8.90 12.40 17.52
C ASP A 67 10.10 11.60 18.09
N PRO A 68 9.86 10.35 18.57
CA PRO A 68 10.92 9.55 19.18
C PRO A 68 12.01 9.19 18.17
N THR A 69 13.27 9.25 18.61
CA THR A 69 14.38 8.76 17.81
C THR A 69 14.63 7.28 18.07
N TYR A 70 15.27 6.60 17.12
CA TYR A 70 15.67 5.19 17.29
C TYR A 70 16.47 4.95 18.58
N LYS A 71 17.30 5.91 19.01
CA LYS A 71 18.08 5.80 20.27
C LYS A 71 17.20 5.84 21.51
N ASP A 72 16.09 6.57 21.47
CA ASP A 72 15.18 6.70 22.61
C ASP A 72 14.42 5.39 22.83
N VAL A 73 14.02 4.72 21.74
CA VAL A 73 13.27 3.46 21.79
C VAL A 73 14.17 2.24 21.99
N SER A 74 15.36 2.21 21.38
CA SER A 74 16.30 1.08 21.47
C SER A 74 16.92 0.90 22.86
N ARG A 75 17.03 1.98 23.65
CA ARG A 75 17.49 1.91 25.05
C ARG A 75 16.55 1.05 25.90
N GLY A 76 15.23 1.22 25.75
CA GLY A 76 14.23 0.42 26.48
C GLY A 76 14.17 -1.04 26.03
N MET A 77 14.32 -1.28 24.72
CA MET A 77 14.37 -2.64 24.14
C MET A 77 15.57 -3.45 24.65
N SER A 78 16.75 -2.83 24.80
CA SER A 78 17.97 -3.52 25.25
C SER A 78 17.94 -3.93 26.73
N SER A 79 17.19 -3.22 27.57
CA SER A 79 17.14 -3.47 29.02
C SER A 79 15.94 -4.30 29.47
N GLY A 80 15.12 -4.85 28.56
CA GLY A 80 13.92 -5.63 28.89
C GLY A 80 12.81 -4.82 29.60
N LEU A 81 13.01 -3.51 29.74
CA LEU A 81 12.00 -2.58 30.21
C LEU A 81 11.20 -2.17 28.98
N LEU A 82 10.13 -2.92 28.71
CA LEU A 82 9.09 -2.45 27.80
C LEU A 82 8.56 -1.13 28.37
N GLN A 83 9.11 0.00 27.92
CA GLN A 83 8.43 1.28 28.04
C GLN A 83 7.05 1.04 27.43
N ARG A 84 6.01 0.97 28.27
CA ARG A 84 4.63 0.65 27.90
C ARG A 84 4.01 1.65 26.91
N HIS A 85 4.81 2.59 26.42
CA HIS A 85 4.39 3.74 25.68
C HIS A 85 4.82 3.61 24.22
N GLN A 86 6.03 3.21 23.81
CA GLN A 86 6.36 3.24 22.37
C GLN A 86 6.51 1.86 21.73
N ALA A 87 5.57 1.53 20.85
CA ALA A 87 5.64 0.36 19.99
C ALA A 87 6.24 0.75 18.63
N GLY A 88 7.14 -0.10 18.09
CA GLY A 88 7.47 -0.05 16.68
C GLY A 88 6.22 -0.32 15.86
N ALA A 89 5.97 0.51 14.85
CA ALA A 89 4.84 0.34 13.97
C ALA A 89 5.19 0.63 12.52
N ASP A 90 4.61 -0.15 11.63
CA ASP A 90 4.77 -0.05 10.19
C ASP A 90 3.48 0.52 9.60
N VAL A 91 3.62 1.62 8.86
CA VAL A 91 2.55 2.22 8.09
C VAL A 91 2.58 1.60 6.70
N VAL A 92 1.58 0.79 6.39
CA VAL A 92 1.39 0.13 5.12
C VAL A 92 0.38 0.92 4.30
N ARG A 93 0.78 1.33 3.09
CA ARG A 93 -0.07 1.96 2.08
C ARG A 93 -0.40 0.94 1.01
N ALA A 94 -1.68 0.71 0.77
CA ALA A 94 -2.17 -0.20 -0.27
C ALA A 94 -2.92 0.59 -1.33
#